data_AF-A0A976HUI2-F1
#
_entry.id   AF-A0A976HUI2-F1
#
_cell.length_a   1.000
_cell.length_b   1.000
_cell.length_c   1.000
_cell.angle_alpha   90.00
_cell.angle_beta   90.00
_cell.angle_gamma   90.00
#
_symmetry.space_group_name_H-M   'P 1'
#
loop_
_entity.id
_entity.type
_entity.pdbx_description
1 polymer ?
#
loop_
_entity_poly.entity_id
_entity_poly.type
_entity_poly.pdbx_seq_one_letter_code
_entity_poly.pdbx_strand_id
1 'polypeptide(L)'
;MSRFSLPRTLLVATKEFADLLRDRKSVFWALFAVAISGPLVIGILYFVTKSVTERIEKTVAPIVNPQFAPDFVRFLERRGIKIDADPTDYEARVKRGDLDAVIVIDMNFAENLAQGRPAKITLITESSRDRSAPIASRLAREIRGYSEQIGNERMILRGVSPSVARPVQIDELDLSTAEQRGARLLQIMSFYALFAGLMGAIAAALDVTAGERERQTLEPLLTTPVSTLELAIGKWLAVSGVNLLAVTMSLVGFWITLSFVPLGKLGIPFNFGWREFSGFMAVLIPFAFMVPAVLLVFGSTGKTAKEAQSSLSMGVSLVGLLPLMSFLRQSKAPWWDAWVPVNGQYAVLSKVLRAESIPALDWAAMLAVPVVVCAAAIVVFSKRLGDEKLLAGR
;
A
#
# COMPACT_ATOMS: atom_id res chain seq x y z
N MET A 1 9.93 14.83 -46.67
CA MET A 1 9.97 13.96 -45.48
C MET A 1 11.37 14.04 -44.88
N SER A 2 11.55 14.73 -43.74
CA SER A 2 12.84 14.73 -43.05
C SER A 2 13.15 13.29 -42.61
N ARG A 3 14.37 12.81 -42.89
CA ARG A 3 14.85 11.53 -42.36
C ARG A 3 15.03 11.66 -40.85
N PHE A 4 14.54 10.68 -40.11
CA PHE A 4 14.72 10.59 -38.67
C PHE A 4 16.19 10.75 -38.28
N SER A 5 16.45 11.60 -37.30
CA SER A 5 17.76 12.01 -36.83
C SER A 5 17.81 11.96 -35.29
N LEU A 6 18.59 11.00 -34.79
CA LEU A 6 18.86 10.86 -33.36
C LEU A 6 19.41 12.13 -32.69
N PRO A 7 20.39 12.87 -33.26
CA PRO A 7 20.91 14.08 -32.61
C PRO A 7 19.87 15.19 -32.50
N ARG A 8 18.94 15.33 -33.46
CA ARG A 8 17.84 16.30 -33.36
C ARG A 8 16.87 15.92 -32.24
N THR A 9 16.52 14.64 -32.15
CA THR A 9 15.65 14.12 -31.09
C THR A 9 16.25 14.36 -29.70
N LEU A 10 17.55 14.09 -29.54
CA LEU A 10 18.26 14.32 -28.28
C LEU A 10 18.34 15.81 -27.93
N LEU A 11 18.55 16.68 -28.93
CA LEU A 11 18.57 18.14 -28.73
C LEU A 11 17.20 18.66 -28.26
N VAL A 12 16.11 18.14 -28.82
CA VAL A 12 14.76 18.43 -28.34
C VAL A 12 14.61 17.93 -26.90
N ALA A 13 14.98 16.67 -26.62
CA ALA A 13 14.87 16.10 -25.29
C ALA A 13 15.63 16.89 -24.22
N THR A 14 16.87 17.33 -24.50
CA THR A 14 17.66 18.12 -23.56
C THR A 14 17.09 19.53 -23.35
N LYS A 15 16.59 20.17 -24.42
CA LYS A 15 15.87 21.45 -24.32
C LYS A 15 14.62 21.30 -23.44
N GLU A 16 13.77 20.34 -23.74
CA GLU A 16 12.51 20.10 -23.00
C GLU A 16 12.79 19.75 -21.54
N PHE A 17 13.78 18.89 -21.28
CA PHE A 17 14.15 18.53 -19.91
C PHE A 17 14.70 19.72 -19.12
N ALA A 18 15.54 20.55 -19.75
CA ALA A 18 16.06 21.76 -19.12
C ALA A 18 14.94 22.77 -18.82
N ASP A 19 13.98 22.93 -19.73
CA ASP A 19 12.83 23.82 -19.53
C ASP A 19 11.91 23.33 -18.41
N LEU A 20 11.64 22.03 -18.34
CA LEU A 20 10.90 21.43 -17.22
C LEU A 20 11.57 21.67 -15.87
N LEU A 21 12.90 21.63 -15.81
CA LEU A 21 13.67 21.86 -14.58
C LEU A 21 13.92 23.34 -14.25
N ARG A 22 13.60 24.28 -15.16
CA ARG A 22 13.76 25.72 -14.90
C ARG A 22 12.83 26.23 -13.83
N ASP A 23 11.60 25.68 -13.72
CA ASP A 23 10.71 25.98 -12.61
C ASP A 23 11.12 25.20 -11.36
N ARG A 24 12.22 25.64 -10.75
CA ARG A 24 12.82 25.01 -9.57
C ARG A 24 11.84 24.89 -8.41
N LYS A 25 10.91 25.83 -8.28
CA LYS A 25 9.94 25.84 -7.18
C LYS A 25 8.88 24.76 -7.41
N SER A 26 8.30 24.71 -8.61
CA SER A 26 7.32 23.68 -8.96
C SER A 26 7.93 22.27 -8.88
N VAL A 27 9.11 22.08 -9.48
CA VAL A 27 9.82 20.80 -9.44
C VAL A 27 10.18 20.40 -8.01
N PHE A 28 10.66 21.33 -7.18
CA PHE A 28 10.95 21.05 -5.77
C PHE A 28 9.72 20.56 -5.03
N TRP A 29 8.58 21.27 -5.12
CA TRP A 29 7.36 20.86 -4.42
C TRP A 29 6.78 19.54 -4.95
N ALA A 30 6.86 19.30 -6.25
CA ALA A 30 6.43 18.04 -6.86
C ALA A 30 7.27 16.85 -6.37
N LEU A 31 8.60 16.97 -6.43
CA LEU A 31 9.51 15.93 -5.97
C LEU A 31 9.45 15.77 -4.44
N PHE A 32 9.30 16.85 -3.68
CA PHE A 32 9.17 16.82 -2.23
C PHE A 32 7.89 16.10 -1.80
N ALA A 33 6.75 16.39 -2.44
CA ALA A 33 5.48 15.71 -2.16
C ALA A 33 5.59 14.19 -2.40
N VAL A 34 6.31 13.79 -3.45
CA VAL A 34 6.58 12.37 -3.73
C VAL A 34 7.55 11.77 -2.72
N ALA A 35 8.62 12.48 -2.35
CA ALA A 35 9.62 12.01 -1.39
C ALA A 35 9.04 11.84 0.03
N ILE A 36 8.19 12.77 0.48
CA ILE A 36 7.60 12.72 1.83
C ILE A 36 6.50 11.67 1.98
N SER A 37 5.93 11.20 0.87
CA SER A 37 4.86 10.19 0.89
C SER A 37 5.31 8.89 1.57
N GLY A 38 6.54 8.42 1.31
CA GLY A 38 7.10 7.23 1.96
C GLY A 38 7.19 7.35 3.48
N PRO A 39 7.88 8.39 4.02
CA PRO A 39 7.90 8.71 5.44
C PRO A 39 6.51 8.78 6.07
N LEU A 40 5.59 9.46 5.40
CA LEU A 40 4.24 9.67 5.91
C LEU A 40 3.47 8.35 6.04
N VAL A 41 3.54 7.49 5.02
CA VAL A 41 2.84 6.20 5.02
C VAL A 41 3.39 5.24 6.07
N ILE A 42 4.70 5.08 6.12
CA ILE A 42 5.32 4.18 7.10
C ILE A 42 5.16 4.75 8.51
N GLY A 43 5.26 6.07 8.68
CA GLY A 43 5.02 6.73 9.96
C GLY A 43 3.59 6.51 10.46
N ILE A 44 2.58 6.64 9.59
CA ILE A 44 1.19 6.32 9.91
C ILE A 44 1.05 4.85 10.28
N LEU A 45 1.59 3.93 9.48
CA LEU A 45 1.49 2.49 9.75
C LEU A 45 2.15 2.11 11.08
N TYR A 46 3.33 2.67 11.37
CA TYR A 46 4.04 2.49 12.62
C TYR A 46 3.21 3.02 13.80
N PHE A 47 2.65 4.22 13.68
CA PHE A 47 1.81 4.82 14.71
C PHE A 47 0.54 4.01 14.96
N VAL A 48 -0.14 3.57 13.89
CA VAL A 48 -1.33 2.71 13.99
C VAL A 48 -0.98 1.40 14.67
N THR A 49 0.06 0.69 14.21
CA THR A 49 0.49 -0.58 14.79
C THR A 49 0.86 -0.43 16.26
N LYS A 50 1.69 0.58 16.58
CA LYS A 50 2.07 0.90 17.96
C LYS A 50 0.85 1.22 18.82
N SER A 51 -0.11 1.99 18.31
CA SER A 51 -1.32 2.35 19.04
C SER A 51 -2.20 1.12 19.32
N VAL A 52 -2.28 0.17 18.39
CA VAL A 52 -3.01 -1.09 18.59
C VAL A 52 -2.29 -1.95 19.62
N THR A 53 -0.97 -2.12 19.50
CA THR A 53 -0.18 -2.92 20.45
C THR A 53 -0.25 -2.34 21.87
N GLU A 54 -0.05 -1.03 22.04
CA GLU A 54 -0.15 -0.41 23.37
C GLU A 54 -1.54 -0.53 23.98
N ARG A 55 -2.61 -0.49 23.16
CA ARG A 55 -3.99 -0.70 23.63
C ARG A 55 -4.23 -2.14 24.05
N ILE A 56 -3.71 -3.10 23.29
CA ILE A 56 -3.76 -4.51 23.68
C ILE A 56 -2.99 -4.67 24.99
N GLU A 57 -1.73 -4.22 25.09
CA GLU A 57 -0.93 -4.35 26.30
C GLU A 57 -1.56 -3.69 27.52
N LYS A 58 -2.12 -2.49 27.37
CA LYS A 58 -2.80 -1.72 28.43
C LYS A 58 -4.29 -2.06 28.54
N THR A 59 -4.75 -3.21 28.03
CA THR A 59 -6.16 -3.59 28.10
C THR A 59 -6.63 -3.58 29.54
N VAL A 60 -7.62 -2.74 29.80
CA VAL A 60 -8.45 -2.80 31.01
C VAL A 60 -9.65 -3.67 30.67
N ALA A 61 -9.93 -4.68 31.47
CA ALA A 61 -11.12 -5.50 31.37
C ALA A 61 -12.18 -4.96 32.36
N PRO A 62 -13.24 -4.30 31.87
CA PRO A 62 -14.39 -3.99 32.70
C PRO A 62 -15.13 -5.29 33.00
N ILE A 63 -15.30 -5.59 34.29
CA ILE A 63 -15.94 -6.81 34.77
C ILE A 63 -17.14 -6.43 35.62
N VAL A 64 -18.31 -6.95 35.25
CA VAL A 64 -19.53 -6.87 36.05
C VAL A 64 -19.63 -8.11 36.93
N ASN A 65 -19.90 -7.87 38.20
CA ASN A 65 -19.92 -8.83 39.30
C ASN A 65 -18.61 -9.62 39.54
N PRO A 66 -17.44 -8.96 39.65
CA PRO A 66 -16.16 -9.63 39.89
C PRO A 66 -16.14 -10.49 41.16
N GLN A 67 -16.97 -10.16 42.16
CA GLN A 67 -17.09 -10.88 43.43
C GLN A 67 -17.52 -12.35 43.28
N PHE A 68 -18.24 -12.71 42.21
CA PHE A 68 -18.69 -14.10 42.02
C PHE A 68 -17.63 -14.99 41.34
N ALA A 69 -16.50 -14.43 40.89
CA ALA A 69 -15.39 -15.22 40.32
C ALA A 69 -14.00 -14.65 40.69
N PRO A 70 -13.61 -14.61 41.98
CA PRO A 70 -12.35 -14.02 42.41
C PRO A 70 -11.12 -14.73 41.83
N ASP A 71 -11.19 -16.04 41.59
CA ASP A 71 -10.11 -16.81 40.95
C ASP A 71 -9.91 -16.43 39.48
N PHE A 72 -11.00 -16.15 38.76
CA PHE A 72 -10.95 -15.70 37.38
C PHE A 72 -10.36 -14.29 37.28
N VAL A 73 -10.73 -13.39 38.19
CA VAL A 73 -10.15 -12.04 38.29
C VAL A 73 -8.64 -12.13 38.50
N ARG A 74 -8.18 -12.93 39.48
CA ARG A 74 -6.74 -13.16 39.71
C ARG A 74 -6.03 -13.78 38.50
N PHE A 75 -6.71 -14.68 37.77
CA PHE A 75 -6.16 -15.28 36.56
C PHE A 75 -5.87 -14.23 35.48
N LEU A 76 -6.80 -13.28 35.27
CA LEU A 76 -6.62 -12.19 34.31
C LEU A 76 -5.51 -11.22 34.75
N GLU A 77 -5.44 -10.87 36.04
CA GLU A 77 -4.39 -10.00 36.59
C GLU A 77 -2.99 -10.59 36.41
N ARG A 78 -2.81 -11.91 36.65
CA ARG A 78 -1.54 -12.60 36.41
C ARG A 78 -1.08 -12.55 34.95
N ARG A 79 -2.00 -12.34 34.01
CA ARG A 79 -1.72 -12.16 32.57
C ARG A 79 -1.60 -10.69 32.16
N GLY A 80 -1.46 -9.80 33.15
CA GLY A 80 -1.23 -8.37 32.95
C GLY A 80 -2.46 -7.58 32.51
N ILE A 81 -3.67 -8.14 32.67
CA ILE A 81 -4.92 -7.43 32.37
C ILE A 81 -5.38 -6.69 33.62
N LYS A 82 -5.53 -5.37 33.53
CA LYS A 82 -6.05 -4.55 34.65
C LYS A 82 -7.57 -4.69 34.70
N ILE A 83 -8.14 -4.73 35.90
CA ILE A 83 -9.57 -4.94 36.09
C ILE A 83 -10.24 -3.62 36.46
N ASP A 84 -11.35 -3.31 35.81
CA ASP A 84 -12.26 -2.22 36.18
C ASP A 84 -13.57 -2.85 36.68
N ALA A 85 -13.83 -2.73 37.98
CA ALA A 85 -14.91 -3.43 38.66
C ALA A 85 -16.24 -2.68 38.54
N ASP A 86 -17.29 -3.41 38.18
CA ASP A 86 -18.68 -2.95 38.14
C ASP A 86 -18.89 -1.62 37.39
N PRO A 87 -18.55 -1.58 36.08
CA PRO A 87 -18.81 -0.40 35.27
C PRO A 87 -20.32 -0.11 35.22
N THR A 88 -20.71 1.09 35.66
CA THR A 88 -22.09 1.56 35.52
C THR A 88 -22.46 1.75 34.06
N ASP A 89 -23.73 1.48 33.71
CA ASP A 89 -24.30 1.66 32.36
C ASP A 89 -23.47 0.99 31.25
N TYR A 90 -22.93 -0.20 31.53
CA TYR A 90 -21.96 -0.86 30.64
C TYR A 90 -22.52 -1.13 29.24
N GLU A 91 -23.80 -1.50 29.10
CA GLU A 91 -24.42 -1.74 27.79
C GLU A 91 -24.45 -0.48 26.92
N ALA A 92 -24.87 0.66 27.47
CA ALA A 92 -24.91 1.89 26.70
C ALA A 92 -23.50 2.42 26.44
N ARG A 93 -22.55 2.23 27.36
CA ARG A 93 -21.14 2.58 27.16
C ARG A 93 -20.47 1.73 26.06
N VAL A 94 -20.78 0.44 25.97
CA VAL A 94 -20.34 -0.39 24.84
C VAL A 94 -20.99 0.08 23.54
N LYS A 95 -22.30 0.37 23.55
CA LYS A 95 -23.01 0.90 22.36
C LYS A 95 -22.48 2.25 21.91
N ARG A 96 -22.13 3.17 22.83
CA ARG A 96 -21.55 4.49 22.55
C ARG A 96 -20.08 4.41 22.13
N GLY A 97 -19.37 3.34 22.50
CA GLY A 97 -17.94 3.13 22.19
C GLY A 97 -16.99 3.64 23.28
N ASP A 98 -17.51 3.89 24.48
CA ASP A 98 -16.71 4.26 25.66
C ASP A 98 -15.98 3.05 26.25
N LEU A 99 -16.55 1.84 26.06
CA LEU A 99 -15.97 0.56 26.46
C LEU A 99 -15.80 -0.33 25.23
N ASP A 100 -14.61 -0.87 25.03
CA ASP A 100 -14.30 -1.74 23.89
C ASP A 100 -14.90 -3.15 24.06
N ALA A 101 -14.91 -3.69 25.28
CA ALA A 101 -15.52 -4.96 25.61
C ALA A 101 -15.84 -5.01 27.11
N VAL A 102 -16.84 -5.80 27.52
CA VAL A 102 -17.22 -5.99 28.93
C VAL A 102 -17.43 -7.46 29.22
N ILE A 103 -16.92 -7.93 30.34
CA ILE A 103 -17.16 -9.29 30.83
C ILE A 103 -18.24 -9.24 31.90
N VAL A 104 -19.31 -10.01 31.72
CA VAL A 104 -20.39 -10.16 32.71
C VAL A 104 -20.33 -11.56 33.30
N ILE A 105 -20.08 -11.62 34.60
CA ILE A 105 -20.07 -12.87 35.36
C ILE A 105 -21.48 -13.11 35.92
N ASP A 106 -22.00 -14.31 35.68
CA ASP A 106 -23.30 -14.72 36.22
C ASP A 106 -23.26 -14.82 37.75
N MET A 107 -24.33 -14.42 38.43
CA MET A 107 -24.38 -14.44 39.91
C MET A 107 -24.20 -15.86 40.48
N ASN A 108 -24.65 -16.88 39.73
CA ASN A 108 -24.53 -18.28 40.13
C ASN A 108 -23.20 -18.91 39.67
N PHE A 109 -22.21 -18.11 39.22
CA PHE A 109 -20.95 -18.62 38.69
C PHE A 109 -20.22 -19.53 39.68
N ALA A 110 -19.99 -19.04 40.91
CA ALA A 110 -19.27 -19.79 41.94
C ALA A 110 -19.99 -21.08 42.33
N GLU A 111 -21.31 -21.03 42.50
CA GLU A 111 -22.12 -22.20 42.86
C GLU A 111 -22.10 -23.26 41.76
N ASN A 112 -22.34 -22.86 40.51
CA ASN A 112 -22.29 -23.78 39.37
C ASN A 112 -20.91 -24.40 39.22
N LEU A 113 -19.85 -23.61 39.43
CA LEU A 113 -18.48 -24.09 39.37
C LEU A 113 -18.19 -25.12 40.48
N ALA A 114 -18.65 -24.88 41.71
CA ALA A 114 -18.47 -25.83 42.82
C ALA A 114 -19.24 -27.14 42.60
N GLN A 115 -20.45 -27.07 42.04
CA GLN A 115 -21.29 -28.24 41.72
C GLN A 115 -20.85 -28.99 40.46
N GLY A 116 -19.77 -28.55 39.78
CA GLY A 116 -19.29 -29.17 38.55
C GLY A 116 -20.17 -28.89 37.32
N ARG A 117 -21.12 -27.94 37.41
CA ARG A 117 -21.95 -27.47 36.30
C ARG A 117 -21.21 -26.40 35.48
N PRO A 118 -21.62 -26.15 34.22
CA PRO A 118 -21.08 -25.04 33.43
C PRO A 118 -21.39 -23.69 34.08
N ALA A 119 -20.36 -22.90 34.37
CA ALA A 119 -20.49 -21.57 34.92
C ALA A 119 -20.44 -20.52 33.79
N LYS A 120 -21.44 -19.63 33.72
CA LYS A 120 -21.64 -18.73 32.58
C LYS A 120 -20.83 -17.43 32.73
N ILE A 121 -20.09 -17.08 31.68
CA ILE A 121 -19.45 -15.77 31.50
C ILE A 121 -19.93 -15.24 30.14
N THR A 122 -20.40 -13.99 30.10
CA THR A 122 -20.85 -13.33 28.87
C THR A 122 -19.85 -12.26 28.48
N LEU A 123 -19.30 -12.33 27.27
CA LEU A 123 -18.46 -11.27 26.71
C LEU A 123 -19.33 -10.37 25.83
N ILE A 124 -19.55 -9.13 26.25
CA ILE A 124 -20.34 -8.13 25.54
C ILE A 124 -19.40 -7.26 24.73
N THR A 125 -19.63 -7.21 23.43
CA THR A 125 -18.83 -6.46 22.45
C THR A 125 -19.73 -5.90 21.37
N GLU A 126 -19.34 -4.76 20.79
CA GLU A 126 -20.00 -4.26 19.59
C GLU A 126 -19.17 -4.56 18.34
N SER A 127 -19.64 -5.52 17.53
CA SER A 127 -18.88 -6.10 16.43
C SER A 127 -18.71 -5.18 15.22
N SER A 128 -19.51 -4.13 15.07
CA SER A 128 -19.33 -3.14 13.98
C SER A 128 -18.14 -2.20 14.18
N ARG A 129 -17.50 -2.21 15.37
CA ARG A 129 -16.35 -1.36 15.68
C ARG A 129 -15.05 -2.14 15.51
N ASP A 130 -14.35 -1.89 14.41
CA ASP A 130 -13.03 -2.48 14.12
C ASP A 130 -12.03 -2.28 15.27
N ARG A 131 -12.15 -1.18 16.01
CA ARG A 131 -11.30 -0.83 17.16
C ARG A 131 -11.41 -1.83 18.33
N SER A 132 -12.57 -2.45 18.53
CA SER A 132 -12.86 -3.26 19.71
C SER A 132 -12.54 -4.75 19.49
N ALA A 133 -12.44 -5.18 18.23
CA ALA A 133 -12.20 -6.57 17.86
C ALA A 133 -10.90 -7.19 18.42
N PRO A 134 -9.74 -6.49 18.46
CA PRO A 134 -8.51 -7.06 19.02
C PRO A 134 -8.60 -7.30 20.54
N ILE A 135 -9.22 -6.38 21.27
CA ILE A 135 -9.41 -6.46 22.72
C ILE A 135 -10.39 -7.59 23.05
N ALA A 136 -11.53 -7.62 22.36
CA ALA A 136 -12.52 -8.70 22.46
C ALA A 136 -11.88 -10.08 22.22
N SER A 137 -11.06 -10.19 21.17
CA SER A 137 -10.35 -11.43 20.82
C SER A 137 -9.35 -11.87 21.90
N ARG A 138 -8.63 -10.91 22.53
CA ARG A 138 -7.76 -11.19 23.67
C ARG A 138 -8.57 -11.71 24.85
N LEU A 139 -9.61 -11.00 25.28
CA LEU A 139 -10.44 -11.41 26.43
C LEU A 139 -11.11 -12.77 26.21
N ALA A 140 -11.64 -13.03 25.00
CA ALA A 140 -12.23 -14.32 24.66
C ALA A 140 -11.22 -15.47 24.74
N ARG A 141 -9.96 -15.22 24.33
CA ARG A 141 -8.86 -16.19 24.43
C ARG A 141 -8.54 -16.51 25.89
N GLU A 142 -8.51 -15.49 26.76
CA GLU A 142 -8.27 -15.69 28.18
C GLU A 142 -9.41 -16.41 28.90
N ILE A 143 -10.67 -16.11 28.56
CA ILE A 143 -11.84 -16.82 29.08
C ILE A 143 -11.76 -18.31 28.71
N ARG A 144 -11.44 -18.63 27.44
CA ARG A 144 -11.24 -20.03 26.99
C ARG A 144 -10.08 -20.69 27.72
N GLY A 145 -8.95 -20.01 27.86
CA GLY A 145 -7.79 -20.53 28.58
C GLY A 145 -8.09 -20.86 30.05
N TYR A 146 -8.89 -20.03 30.73
CA TYR A 146 -9.35 -20.30 32.10
C TYR A 146 -10.30 -21.51 32.17
N SER A 147 -11.27 -21.58 31.24
CA SER A 147 -12.19 -22.72 31.15
C SER A 147 -11.45 -24.04 30.91
N GLU A 148 -10.44 -24.02 30.05
CA GLU A 148 -9.55 -25.13 29.77
C GLU A 148 -8.73 -25.57 30.99
N GLN A 149 -8.18 -24.61 31.75
CA GLN A 149 -7.42 -24.92 32.97
C GLN A 149 -8.29 -25.66 33.99
N ILE A 150 -9.48 -25.13 34.30
CA ILE A 150 -10.41 -25.76 35.25
C ILE A 150 -10.87 -27.13 34.74
N GLY A 151 -11.15 -27.24 33.44
CA GLY A 151 -11.52 -28.51 32.82
C GLY A 151 -10.46 -29.58 33.06
N ASN A 152 -9.19 -29.23 32.86
CA ASN A 152 -8.06 -30.14 33.07
C ASN A 152 -7.92 -30.56 34.54
N GLU A 153 -7.98 -29.61 35.48
CA GLU A 153 -7.91 -29.89 36.91
C GLU A 153 -9.02 -30.86 37.36
N ARG A 154 -10.25 -30.64 36.89
CA ARG A 154 -11.40 -31.52 37.20
C ARG A 154 -11.26 -32.92 36.63
N MET A 155 -10.69 -33.07 35.44
CA MET A 155 -10.43 -34.38 34.85
C MET A 155 -9.41 -35.15 35.67
N ILE A 156 -8.29 -34.51 36.03
CA ILE A 156 -7.22 -35.10 36.84
C ILE A 156 -7.76 -35.57 38.20
N LEU A 157 -8.54 -34.73 38.89
CA LEU A 157 -9.15 -35.08 40.18
C LEU A 157 -10.12 -36.27 40.10
N ARG A 158 -10.65 -36.56 38.91
CA ARG A 158 -11.53 -37.72 38.66
C ARG A 158 -10.80 -38.92 38.06
N GLY A 159 -9.47 -38.88 38.00
CA GLY A 159 -8.65 -39.94 37.39
C GLY A 159 -8.78 -40.04 35.87
N VAL A 160 -9.35 -39.02 35.23
CA VAL A 160 -9.49 -38.95 33.77
C VAL A 160 -8.30 -38.16 33.21
N SER A 161 -7.59 -38.75 32.25
CA SER A 161 -6.52 -38.04 31.57
C SER A 161 -7.06 -36.86 30.75
N PRO A 162 -6.48 -35.64 30.86
CA PRO A 162 -6.88 -34.51 30.02
C PRO A 162 -6.77 -34.75 28.51
N SER A 163 -5.94 -35.72 28.09
CA SER A 163 -5.82 -36.11 26.68
C SER A 163 -7.14 -36.64 26.08
N VAL A 164 -8.05 -37.16 26.90
CA VAL A 164 -9.37 -37.64 26.43
C VAL A 164 -10.23 -36.49 25.88
N ALA A 165 -10.11 -35.29 26.46
CA ALA A 165 -10.82 -34.10 25.99
C ALA A 165 -10.08 -33.35 24.87
N ARG A 166 -8.81 -33.70 24.61
CA ARG A 166 -7.96 -33.11 23.57
C ARG A 166 -7.35 -34.21 22.69
N PRO A 167 -8.18 -34.94 21.92
CA PRO A 167 -7.70 -36.05 21.10
C PRO A 167 -6.83 -35.58 19.92
N VAL A 168 -6.87 -34.30 19.57
CA VAL A 168 -6.09 -33.69 18.50
C VAL A 168 -5.10 -32.70 19.09
N GLN A 169 -3.81 -32.99 18.91
CA GLN A 169 -2.75 -32.04 19.17
C GLN A 169 -2.52 -31.19 17.92
N ILE A 170 -2.62 -29.87 18.06
CA ILE A 170 -2.32 -28.93 16.99
C ILE A 170 -0.88 -28.49 17.17
N ASP A 171 -0.01 -28.92 16.25
CA ASP A 171 1.35 -28.40 16.16
C ASP A 171 1.39 -27.34 15.03
N GLU A 172 1.49 -26.08 15.42
CA GLU A 172 1.59 -24.96 14.47
C GLU A 172 3.04 -24.81 13.99
N LEU A 173 3.28 -25.15 12.72
CA LEU A 173 4.55 -24.90 12.05
C LEU A 173 4.41 -23.70 11.11
N ASP A 174 4.97 -22.56 11.51
CA ASP A 174 5.05 -21.38 10.64
C ASP A 174 6.19 -21.55 9.63
N LEU A 175 5.83 -21.76 8.37
CA LEU A 175 6.77 -21.88 7.24
C LEU A 175 7.17 -20.52 6.64
N SER A 176 6.70 -19.40 7.21
CA SER A 176 6.97 -18.08 6.66
C SER A 176 8.44 -17.68 6.82
N THR A 177 9.05 -17.27 5.71
CA THR A 177 10.39 -16.69 5.79
C THR A 177 10.37 -15.32 6.44
N ALA A 178 11.54 -14.91 6.92
CA ALA A 178 11.86 -13.56 7.38
C ALA A 178 11.32 -12.46 6.44
N GLU A 179 11.52 -12.64 5.14
CA GLU A 179 11.14 -11.72 4.07
C GLU A 179 9.62 -11.73 3.84
N GLN A 180 8.99 -12.90 3.90
CA GLN A 180 7.53 -13.04 3.74
C GLN A 180 6.75 -12.34 4.85
N ARG A 181 7.29 -12.31 6.08
CA ARG A 181 6.69 -11.54 7.20
C ARG A 181 6.73 -10.04 6.96
N GLY A 182 7.71 -9.54 6.22
CA GLY A 182 7.82 -8.13 5.80
C GLY A 182 7.00 -7.79 4.54
N ALA A 183 6.59 -8.77 3.76
CA ALA A 183 6.07 -8.58 2.41
C ALA A 183 4.91 -7.58 2.30
N ARG A 184 4.07 -7.43 3.33
CA ARG A 184 2.96 -6.45 3.32
C ARG A 184 3.46 -5.00 3.30
N LEU A 185 4.47 -4.68 4.11
CA LEU A 185 5.07 -3.34 4.12
C LEU A 185 5.69 -3.03 2.76
N LEU A 186 6.38 -4.02 2.20
CA LEU A 186 7.06 -3.94 0.91
C LEU A 186 6.08 -3.83 -0.26
N GLN A 187 4.91 -4.47 -0.18
CA GLN A 187 3.81 -4.31 -1.13
C GLN A 187 3.22 -2.90 -1.10
N ILE A 188 3.07 -2.31 0.09
CA ILE A 188 2.64 -0.92 0.24
C ILE A 188 3.66 0.00 -0.44
N MET A 189 4.96 -0.18 -0.19
CA MET A 189 6.02 0.60 -0.83
C MET A 189 5.97 0.50 -2.36
N SER A 190 5.77 -0.70 -2.89
CA SER A 190 5.68 -0.96 -4.34
C SER A 190 4.51 -0.22 -4.97
N PHE A 191 3.33 -0.29 -4.32
CA PHE A 191 2.14 0.44 -4.76
C PHE A 191 2.38 1.95 -4.76
N TYR A 192 2.98 2.49 -3.70
CA TYR A 192 3.30 3.91 -3.60
C TYR A 192 4.35 4.37 -4.62
N ALA A 193 5.38 3.57 -4.89
CA ALA A 193 6.39 3.91 -5.89
C ALA A 193 5.80 3.99 -7.30
N LEU A 194 4.85 3.12 -7.63
CA LEU A 194 4.08 3.22 -8.88
C LEU A 194 3.23 4.49 -8.90
N PHE A 195 2.47 4.74 -7.83
CA PHE A 195 1.62 5.92 -7.72
C PHE A 195 2.41 7.24 -7.77
N ALA A 196 3.60 7.24 -7.18
CA ALA A 196 4.57 8.34 -7.24
C ALA A 196 4.99 8.66 -8.68
N GLY A 197 5.25 7.64 -9.51
CA GLY A 197 5.56 7.86 -10.92
C GLY A 197 4.35 8.36 -11.73
N LEU A 198 3.14 7.87 -11.42
CA LEU A 198 1.92 8.43 -12.00
C LEU A 198 1.76 9.92 -11.70
N MET A 199 1.89 10.31 -10.42
CA MET A 199 1.71 11.68 -9.99
C MET A 199 2.86 12.61 -10.41
N GLY A 200 4.09 12.12 -10.35
CA GLY A 200 5.29 12.88 -10.69
C GLY A 200 5.36 13.28 -12.16
N ALA A 201 4.74 12.50 -13.06
CA ALA A 201 4.72 12.78 -14.48
C ALA A 201 3.63 13.79 -14.92
N ILE A 202 2.60 14.05 -14.10
CA ILE A 202 1.45 14.88 -14.49
C ILE A 202 1.87 16.31 -14.81
N ALA A 203 2.60 16.96 -13.89
CA ALA A 203 2.98 18.36 -14.05
C ALA A 203 3.85 18.56 -15.29
N ALA A 204 4.81 17.66 -15.52
CA ALA A 204 5.67 17.70 -16.70
C ALA A 204 4.90 17.41 -17.99
N ALA A 205 3.98 16.44 -17.99
CA ALA A 205 3.14 16.15 -19.15
C ALA A 205 2.23 17.34 -19.50
N LEU A 206 1.65 18.00 -18.49
CA LEU A 206 0.78 19.16 -18.69
C LEU A 206 1.52 20.35 -19.30
N ASP A 207 2.72 20.66 -18.82
CA ASP A 207 3.52 21.78 -19.34
C ASP A 207 3.93 21.55 -20.80
N VAL A 208 4.37 20.32 -21.13
CA VAL A 208 4.84 19.94 -22.47
C VAL A 208 3.69 19.77 -23.50
N THR A 209 2.44 19.58 -23.05
CA THR A 209 1.27 19.53 -23.95
C THR A 209 0.51 20.85 -24.00
N ALA A 210 -0.24 21.17 -22.94
CA ALA A 210 -1.14 22.30 -22.92
C ALA A 210 -0.42 23.60 -22.54
N GLY A 211 0.63 23.52 -21.72
CA GLY A 211 1.45 24.69 -21.36
C GLY A 211 2.11 25.34 -22.58
N GLU A 212 2.75 24.54 -23.43
CA GLU A 212 3.31 25.04 -24.70
C GLU A 212 2.25 25.56 -25.68
N ARG A 213 1.03 25.00 -25.64
CA ARG A 213 -0.09 25.48 -26.47
C ARG A 213 -0.58 26.84 -26.02
N GLU A 214 -0.75 27.02 -24.71
CA GLU A 214 -1.18 28.27 -24.10
C GLU A 214 -0.14 29.38 -24.30
N ARG A 215 1.15 29.03 -24.25
CA ARG A 215 2.26 29.94 -24.56
C ARG A 215 2.46 30.19 -26.06
N GLN A 216 1.66 29.55 -26.91
CA GLN A 216 1.75 29.62 -28.38
C GLN A 216 3.14 29.23 -28.93
N THR A 217 3.90 28.40 -28.20
CA THR A 217 5.25 27.97 -28.60
C THR A 217 5.24 26.71 -29.47
N LEU A 218 4.10 26.01 -29.58
CA LEU A 218 3.95 24.83 -30.43
C LEU A 218 4.04 25.14 -31.93
N GLU A 219 3.43 26.24 -32.39
CA GLU A 219 3.39 26.59 -33.83
C GLU A 219 4.80 26.90 -34.37
N PRO A 220 5.63 27.74 -33.71
CA PRO A 220 7.02 27.92 -34.13
C PRO A 220 7.83 26.62 -34.10
N LEU A 221 7.58 25.72 -33.14
CA LEU A 221 8.30 24.45 -33.04
C LEU A 221 8.01 23.53 -34.23
N LEU A 222 6.76 23.51 -34.71
CA LEU A 222 6.32 22.68 -35.83
C LEU A 222 6.76 23.23 -37.20
N THR A 223 7.16 24.50 -37.28
CA THR A 223 7.76 25.08 -38.49
C THR A 223 9.27 24.80 -38.62
N THR A 224 9.90 24.27 -37.55
CA THR A 224 11.29 23.80 -37.62
C THR A 224 11.39 22.54 -38.49
N PRO A 225 12.56 22.23 -39.11
CA PRO A 225 12.75 21.05 -39.96
C PRO A 225 12.90 19.75 -39.14
N VAL A 226 12.06 19.56 -38.13
CA VAL A 226 12.00 18.39 -37.23
C VAL A 226 10.68 17.66 -37.49
N SER A 227 10.74 16.33 -37.61
CA SER A 227 9.54 15.52 -37.80
C SER A 227 8.69 15.45 -36.52
N THR A 228 7.37 15.25 -36.67
CA THR A 228 6.45 15.10 -35.54
C THR A 228 6.80 13.91 -34.64
N LEU A 229 7.45 12.87 -35.19
CA LEU A 229 7.93 11.73 -34.42
C LEU A 229 9.16 12.06 -33.59
N GLU A 230 10.12 12.82 -34.13
CA GLU A 230 11.28 13.31 -33.37
C GLU A 230 10.84 14.25 -32.23
N LEU A 231 9.88 15.13 -32.49
CA LEU A 231 9.28 15.98 -31.45
C LEU A 231 8.57 15.14 -30.37
N ALA A 232 7.76 14.16 -30.77
CA ALA A 232 7.06 13.28 -29.86
C ALA A 232 8.03 12.50 -28.94
N ILE A 233 9.08 11.90 -29.51
CA ILE A 233 10.08 11.15 -28.76
C ILE A 233 10.90 12.08 -27.86
N GLY A 234 11.30 13.26 -28.34
CA GLY A 234 12.04 14.23 -27.53
C GLY A 234 11.26 14.68 -26.30
N LYS A 235 9.98 15.05 -26.49
CA LYS A 235 9.06 15.39 -25.39
C LYS A 235 8.85 14.24 -24.41
N TRP A 236 8.64 13.03 -24.94
CA TRP A 236 8.49 11.83 -24.12
C TRP A 236 9.73 11.53 -23.27
N LEU A 237 10.94 11.63 -23.84
CA LEU A 237 12.18 11.42 -23.09
C LEU A 237 12.36 12.44 -21.96
N ALA A 238 12.01 13.71 -22.20
CA ALA A 238 12.08 14.75 -21.18
C ALA A 238 11.14 14.49 -20.01
N VAL A 239 9.86 14.20 -20.29
CA VAL A 239 8.87 13.86 -19.24
C VAL A 239 9.26 12.55 -18.53
N SER A 240 9.83 11.58 -19.25
CA SER A 240 10.34 10.34 -18.65
C SER A 240 11.53 10.57 -17.73
N GLY A 241 12.43 11.51 -18.06
CA GLY A 241 13.52 11.92 -17.17
C GLY A 241 13.00 12.49 -15.86
N VAL A 242 12.00 13.38 -15.91
CA VAL A 242 11.37 13.94 -14.71
C VAL A 242 10.67 12.85 -13.90
N ASN A 243 10.01 11.91 -14.57
CA ASN A 243 9.35 10.79 -13.92
C ASN A 243 10.34 9.84 -13.21
N LEU A 244 11.48 9.55 -13.84
CA LEU A 244 12.56 8.78 -13.21
C LEU A 244 13.08 9.47 -11.96
N LEU A 245 13.23 10.80 -11.98
CA LEU A 245 13.58 11.57 -10.78
C LEU A 245 12.51 11.43 -9.69
N ALA A 246 11.23 11.52 -10.04
CA ALA A 246 10.13 11.36 -9.09
C ALA A 246 10.11 9.97 -8.44
N VAL A 247 10.23 8.90 -9.23
CA VAL A 247 10.31 7.52 -8.72
C VAL A 247 11.54 7.32 -7.83
N THR A 248 12.70 7.86 -8.25
CA THR A 248 13.94 7.81 -7.47
C THR A 248 13.76 8.51 -6.12
N MET A 249 13.18 9.71 -6.11
CA MET A 249 12.92 10.47 -4.88
C MET A 249 11.94 9.75 -3.95
N SER A 250 10.94 9.06 -4.49
CA SER A 250 10.04 8.21 -3.70
C SER A 250 10.80 7.07 -3.00
N LEU A 251 11.63 6.34 -3.75
CA LEU A 251 12.44 5.24 -3.19
C LEU A 251 13.46 5.74 -2.17
N VAL A 252 14.07 6.90 -2.40
CA VAL A 252 14.98 7.55 -1.43
C VAL A 252 14.22 7.91 -0.15
N GLY A 253 13.02 8.49 -0.25
CA GLY A 253 12.17 8.77 0.90
C GLY A 253 11.85 7.53 1.73
N PHE A 254 11.53 6.42 1.05
CA PHE A 254 11.34 5.12 1.68
C PHE A 254 12.62 4.60 2.35
N TRP A 255 13.75 4.66 1.67
CA TRP A 255 15.04 4.21 2.19
C TRP A 255 15.44 4.96 3.47
N ILE A 256 15.31 6.29 3.47
CA ILE A 256 15.56 7.14 4.62
C ILE A 256 14.64 6.73 5.78
N THR A 257 13.34 6.58 5.52
CA THR A 257 12.37 6.25 6.57
C THR A 257 12.63 4.90 7.21
N LEU A 258 12.88 3.89 6.39
CA LEU A 258 13.16 2.54 6.86
C LEU A 258 14.45 2.46 7.68
N SER A 259 15.39 3.39 7.47
CA SER A 259 16.59 3.51 8.29
C SER A 259 16.30 4.00 9.72
N PHE A 260 15.21 4.75 9.92
CA PHE A 260 14.79 5.24 11.24
C PHE A 260 13.78 4.34 11.95
N VAL A 261 13.04 3.51 11.20
CA VAL A 261 12.01 2.63 11.77
C VAL A 261 12.66 1.30 12.19
N PRO A 262 12.59 0.91 13.48
CA PRO A 262 13.19 -0.33 13.95
C PRO A 262 12.34 -1.55 13.54
N LEU A 263 12.39 -1.93 12.25
CA LEU A 263 11.65 -3.06 11.68
C LEU A 263 11.88 -4.38 12.43
N GLY A 264 13.08 -4.57 12.98
CA GLY A 264 13.41 -5.74 13.80
C GLY A 264 12.53 -5.88 15.05
N LYS A 265 12.11 -4.77 15.67
CA LYS A 265 11.16 -4.80 16.80
C LYS A 265 9.73 -5.14 16.38
N LEU A 266 9.43 -5.03 15.09
CA LEU A 266 8.15 -5.40 14.48
C LEU A 266 8.16 -6.84 13.94
N GLY A 267 9.24 -7.60 14.17
CA GLY A 267 9.38 -8.98 13.66
C GLY A 267 9.60 -9.04 12.14
N ILE A 268 10.01 -7.92 11.52
CA ILE A 268 10.30 -7.79 10.10
C ILE A 268 11.83 -7.71 9.93
N PRO A 269 12.53 -8.83 9.71
CA PRO A 269 13.98 -8.88 9.45
C PRO A 269 14.31 -8.47 8.00
N PHE A 270 13.73 -7.38 7.51
CA PHE A 270 14.00 -6.85 6.17
C PHE A 270 14.83 -5.59 6.28
N ASN A 271 15.92 -5.53 5.52
CA ASN A 271 16.75 -4.33 5.38
C ASN A 271 16.68 -3.84 3.94
N PHE A 272 16.25 -2.59 3.75
CA PHE A 272 16.20 -1.97 2.44
C PHE A 272 17.55 -1.31 2.16
N GLY A 273 18.45 -2.04 1.50
CA GLY A 273 19.78 -1.56 1.14
C GLY A 273 19.88 -1.11 -0.32
N TRP A 274 21.11 -0.91 -0.77
CA TRP A 274 21.42 -0.50 -2.14
C TRP A 274 21.03 -1.55 -3.19
N ARG A 275 21.12 -2.84 -2.84
CA ARG A 275 20.73 -3.94 -3.71
C ARG A 275 19.22 -3.93 -3.97
N GLU A 276 18.43 -3.74 -2.92
CA GLU A 276 16.98 -3.67 -3.00
C GLU A 276 16.58 -2.41 -3.78
N PHE A 277 17.19 -1.25 -3.46
CA PHE A 277 16.96 0.00 -4.19
C PHE A 277 17.19 -0.15 -5.70
N SER A 278 18.33 -0.72 -6.10
CA SER A 278 18.64 -0.93 -7.52
C SER A 278 17.73 -1.96 -8.19
N GLY A 279 17.33 -3.02 -7.48
CA GLY A 279 16.34 -3.98 -7.96
C GLY A 279 14.96 -3.37 -8.19
N PHE A 280 14.48 -2.56 -7.24
CA PHE A 280 13.24 -1.79 -7.40
C PHE A 280 13.31 -0.85 -8.58
N MET A 281 14.41 -0.10 -8.69
CA MET A 281 14.60 0.84 -9.79
C MET A 281 14.60 0.12 -11.14
N ALA A 282 15.28 -1.03 -11.25
CA ALA A 282 15.29 -1.84 -12.48
C ALA A 282 13.89 -2.27 -12.92
N VAL A 283 13.03 -2.66 -11.98
CA VAL A 283 11.62 -3.02 -12.27
C VAL A 283 10.77 -1.80 -12.64
N LEU A 284 11.05 -0.64 -12.04
CA LEU A 284 10.29 0.58 -12.25
C LEU A 284 10.71 1.37 -13.49
N ILE A 285 11.91 1.17 -14.04
CA ILE A 285 12.37 1.87 -15.25
C ILE A 285 11.40 1.72 -16.43
N PRO A 286 10.96 0.51 -16.85
CA PRO A 286 9.99 0.37 -17.95
C PRO A 286 8.68 1.10 -17.70
N PHE A 287 8.23 1.11 -16.43
CA PHE A 287 7.04 1.84 -16.01
C PHE A 287 7.24 3.35 -16.07
N ALA A 288 8.41 3.84 -15.65
CA ALA A 288 8.75 5.26 -15.66
C ALA A 288 8.78 5.85 -17.07
N PHE A 289 9.05 5.02 -18.09
CA PHE A 289 8.96 5.37 -19.50
C PHE A 289 7.55 5.22 -20.09
N MET A 290 6.83 4.16 -19.72
CA MET A 290 5.47 3.91 -20.23
C MET A 290 4.46 4.96 -19.77
N VAL A 291 4.48 5.35 -18.50
CA VAL A 291 3.51 6.30 -17.93
C VAL A 291 3.50 7.64 -18.67
N PRO A 292 4.64 8.34 -18.86
CA PRO A 292 4.71 9.55 -19.67
C PRO A 292 4.15 9.40 -21.08
N ALA A 293 4.41 8.27 -21.76
CA ALA A 293 3.91 8.06 -23.11
C ALA A 293 2.38 8.06 -23.13
N VAL A 294 1.75 7.35 -22.18
CA VAL A 294 0.29 7.32 -22.04
C VAL A 294 -0.24 8.70 -21.63
N LEU A 295 0.38 9.36 -20.66
CA LEU A 295 -0.03 10.69 -20.20
C LEU A 295 0.06 11.73 -21.31
N LEU A 296 1.08 11.70 -22.18
CA LEU A 296 1.18 12.63 -23.30
C LEU A 296 0.02 12.46 -24.30
N VAL A 297 -0.45 11.23 -24.51
CA VAL A 297 -1.67 10.98 -25.30
C VAL A 297 -2.87 11.65 -24.63
N PHE A 298 -3.09 11.45 -23.32
CA PHE A 298 -4.19 12.10 -22.61
C PHE A 298 -4.04 13.63 -22.54
N GLY A 299 -2.83 14.15 -22.35
CA GLY A 299 -2.57 15.59 -22.29
C GLY A 299 -2.76 16.30 -23.63
N SER A 300 -2.69 15.56 -24.74
CA SER A 300 -2.92 16.10 -26.10
C SER A 300 -4.39 16.29 -26.48
N THR A 301 -5.36 15.76 -25.71
CA THR A 301 -6.79 15.87 -26.06
C THR A 301 -7.43 17.20 -25.70
N GLY A 302 -6.92 17.89 -24.67
CA GLY A 302 -7.49 19.14 -24.19
C GLY A 302 -7.14 20.33 -25.08
N LYS A 303 -8.12 21.21 -25.34
CA LYS A 303 -7.88 22.50 -26.02
C LYS A 303 -7.35 23.56 -25.05
N THR A 304 -7.75 23.47 -23.78
CA THR A 304 -7.32 24.37 -22.70
C THR A 304 -6.49 23.63 -21.65
N ALA A 305 -5.69 24.36 -20.86
CA ALA A 305 -4.93 23.78 -19.75
C ALA A 305 -5.83 23.01 -18.75
N LYS A 306 -7.05 23.51 -18.49
CA LYS A 306 -8.03 22.83 -17.63
C LYS A 306 -8.54 21.52 -18.25
N GLU A 307 -8.82 21.49 -19.54
CA GLU A 307 -9.25 20.27 -20.24
C GLU A 307 -8.13 19.22 -20.31
N ALA A 308 -6.89 19.66 -20.56
CA ALA A 308 -5.72 18.79 -20.57
C ALA A 308 -5.44 18.24 -19.17
N GLN A 309 -5.55 19.06 -18.12
CA GLN A 309 -5.43 18.61 -16.73
C GLN A 309 -6.50 17.57 -16.40
N SER A 310 -7.75 17.79 -16.79
CA SER A 310 -8.84 16.83 -16.60
C SER A 310 -8.58 15.51 -17.33
N SER A 311 -8.13 15.59 -18.59
CA SER A 311 -7.78 14.41 -19.40
C SER A 311 -6.60 13.62 -18.83
N LEU A 312 -5.55 14.31 -18.37
CA LEU A 312 -4.42 13.71 -17.66
C LEU A 312 -4.87 13.03 -16.38
N SER A 313 -5.76 13.67 -15.61
CA SER A 313 -6.29 13.12 -14.37
C SER A 313 -7.11 11.85 -14.63
N MET A 314 -7.91 11.83 -15.70
CA MET A 314 -8.60 10.62 -16.16
C MET A 314 -7.62 9.51 -16.55
N GLY A 315 -6.56 9.83 -17.30
CA GLY A 315 -5.50 8.87 -17.64
C GLY A 315 -4.84 8.28 -16.40
N VAL A 316 -4.55 9.11 -15.40
CA VAL A 316 -3.99 8.69 -14.10
C VAL A 316 -4.96 7.82 -13.33
N SER A 317 -6.26 8.16 -13.29
CA SER A 317 -7.27 7.33 -12.64
C SER A 317 -7.37 5.95 -13.31
N LEU A 318 -7.43 5.89 -14.64
CA LEU A 318 -7.50 4.62 -15.37
C LEU A 318 -6.26 3.75 -15.15
N VAL A 319 -5.08 4.33 -15.26
CA VAL A 319 -3.79 3.62 -15.12
C VAL A 319 -3.52 3.28 -13.65
N GLY A 320 -3.93 4.13 -12.71
CA GLY A 320 -3.73 3.96 -11.27
C GLY A 320 -4.73 2.99 -10.59
N LEU A 321 -5.90 2.77 -11.18
CA LEU A 321 -6.86 1.76 -10.69
C LEU A 321 -6.34 0.32 -10.87
N LEU A 322 -5.53 0.07 -11.90
CA LEU A 322 -4.98 -1.26 -12.19
C LEU A 322 -4.18 -1.84 -11.01
N PRO A 323 -3.12 -1.17 -10.50
CA PRO A 323 -2.35 -1.69 -9.38
C PRO A 323 -3.14 -1.67 -8.06
N LEU A 324 -4.17 -0.82 -7.94
CA LEU A 324 -5.04 -0.79 -6.77
C LEU A 324 -5.84 -2.09 -6.65
N MET A 325 -6.35 -2.63 -7.77
CA MET A 325 -7.03 -3.93 -7.76
C MET A 325 -6.09 -5.06 -7.31
N SER A 326 -4.83 -5.04 -7.75
CA SER A 326 -3.84 -6.03 -7.32
C SER A 326 -3.40 -5.84 -5.87
N PHE A 327 -3.35 -4.60 -5.37
CA PHE A 327 -3.05 -4.28 -3.98
C PHE A 327 -4.13 -4.71 -3.00
N LEU A 328 -5.41 -4.50 -3.35
CA LEU A 328 -6.55 -4.89 -2.52
C LEU A 328 -6.80 -6.41 -2.53
N ARG A 329 -6.19 -7.14 -3.48
CA ARG A 329 -6.35 -8.57 -3.61
C ARG A 329 -5.60 -9.29 -2.49
N GLN A 330 -6.33 -10.10 -1.71
CA GLN A 330 -5.75 -10.93 -0.65
C GLN A 330 -5.37 -12.34 -1.12
N SER A 331 -5.73 -12.72 -2.35
CA SER A 331 -5.41 -14.02 -2.96
C SER A 331 -4.15 -13.95 -3.84
N LYS A 332 -3.60 -15.13 -4.18
CA LYS A 332 -2.48 -15.23 -5.13
C LYS A 332 -2.83 -14.56 -6.46
N ALA A 333 -1.90 -13.79 -7.01
CA ALA A 333 -2.09 -13.14 -8.29
C ALA A 333 -2.26 -14.20 -9.40
N PRO A 334 -3.30 -14.08 -10.25
CA PRO A 334 -3.47 -14.96 -11.40
C PRO A 334 -2.38 -14.69 -12.45
N TRP A 335 -2.15 -15.66 -13.33
CA TRP A 335 -1.10 -15.61 -14.35
C TRP A 335 -1.23 -14.42 -15.31
N TRP A 336 -2.44 -13.92 -15.54
CA TRP A 336 -2.71 -12.79 -16.43
C TRP A 336 -2.39 -11.43 -15.79
N ASP A 337 -2.24 -11.34 -14.46
CA ASP A 337 -2.02 -10.07 -13.76
C ASP A 337 -0.68 -9.44 -14.17
N ALA A 338 0.32 -10.27 -14.50
CA ALA A 338 1.60 -9.81 -15.02
C ALA A 338 1.52 -9.15 -16.40
N TRP A 339 0.48 -9.46 -17.18
CA TRP A 339 0.28 -8.95 -18.54
C TRP A 339 -0.53 -7.66 -18.60
N VAL A 340 -1.16 -7.29 -17.48
CA VAL A 340 -1.89 -6.02 -17.39
C VAL A 340 -0.87 -4.88 -17.24
N PRO A 341 -0.96 -3.81 -18.04
CA PRO A 341 -0.08 -2.65 -17.90
C PRO A 341 -0.06 -2.14 -16.46
N VAL A 342 1.12 -1.74 -15.95
CA VAL A 342 1.36 -1.35 -14.55
C VAL A 342 1.36 -2.52 -13.56
N ASN A 343 0.44 -3.47 -13.70
CA ASN A 343 0.35 -4.62 -12.81
C ASN A 343 1.52 -5.58 -12.97
N GLY A 344 2.12 -5.68 -14.17
CA GLY A 344 3.36 -6.42 -14.38
C GLY A 344 4.48 -6.01 -13.42
N GLN A 345 4.68 -4.70 -13.25
CA GLN A 345 5.66 -4.17 -12.31
C GLN A 345 5.27 -4.44 -10.86
N TYR A 346 4.00 -4.21 -10.52
CA TYR A 346 3.52 -4.51 -9.18
C TYR A 346 3.68 -5.99 -8.81
N ALA A 347 3.36 -6.90 -9.72
CA ALA A 347 3.45 -8.34 -9.54
C ALA A 347 4.90 -8.78 -9.36
N VAL A 348 5.83 -8.35 -10.24
CA VAL A 348 7.25 -8.67 -10.13
C VAL A 348 7.83 -8.10 -8.83
N LEU A 349 7.58 -6.83 -8.50
CA LEU A 349 7.99 -6.24 -7.22
C LEU A 349 7.48 -7.08 -6.05
N SER A 350 6.19 -7.40 -6.01
CA SER A 350 5.61 -8.17 -4.91
C SER A 350 6.26 -9.55 -4.73
N LYS A 351 6.69 -10.21 -5.82
CA LYS A 351 7.34 -11.52 -5.79
C LYS A 351 8.81 -11.42 -5.37
N VAL A 352 9.55 -10.43 -5.89
CA VAL A 352 10.93 -10.13 -5.44
C VAL A 352 10.96 -9.96 -3.92
N LEU A 353 9.95 -9.26 -3.38
CA LEU A 353 9.88 -8.91 -1.96
C LEU A 353 9.47 -10.06 -1.05
N ARG A 354 8.79 -11.06 -1.60
CA ARG A 354 8.43 -12.30 -0.91
C ARG A 354 9.51 -13.37 -1.03
N ALA A 355 10.64 -13.05 -1.66
CA ALA A 355 11.67 -14.01 -2.07
C ALA A 355 11.10 -15.21 -2.85
N GLU A 356 10.02 -14.98 -3.61
CA GLU A 356 9.39 -16.00 -4.45
C GLU A 356 10.17 -16.17 -5.75
N SER A 357 10.20 -17.40 -6.28
CA SER A 357 10.76 -17.66 -7.61
C SER A 357 9.90 -16.97 -8.68
N ILE A 358 10.52 -16.09 -9.46
CA ILE A 358 9.83 -15.33 -10.52
C ILE A 358 9.99 -16.08 -11.84
N PRO A 359 8.89 -16.54 -12.46
CA PRO A 359 8.94 -17.15 -13.78
C PRO A 359 9.55 -16.19 -14.81
N ALA A 360 10.32 -16.73 -15.76
CA ALA A 360 10.87 -15.93 -16.87
C ALA A 360 9.76 -15.20 -17.66
N LEU A 361 8.55 -15.77 -17.69
CA LEU A 361 7.39 -15.19 -18.34
C LEU A 361 6.95 -13.86 -17.69
N ASP A 362 7.04 -13.75 -16.36
CA ASP A 362 6.65 -12.53 -15.65
C ASP A 362 7.64 -11.41 -15.89
N TRP A 363 8.93 -11.73 -15.94
CA TRP A 363 9.97 -10.80 -16.36
C TRP A 363 9.76 -10.32 -17.80
N ALA A 364 9.42 -11.25 -18.70
CA ALA A 364 9.12 -10.92 -20.09
C ALA A 364 7.89 -10.01 -20.19
N ALA A 365 6.81 -10.30 -19.48
CA ALA A 365 5.59 -9.49 -19.48
C ALA A 365 5.85 -8.08 -18.89
N MET A 366 6.59 -7.99 -17.78
CA MET A 366 6.99 -6.74 -17.13
C MET A 366 7.80 -5.82 -18.06
N LEU A 367 8.56 -6.37 -19.02
CA LEU A 367 9.34 -5.60 -19.99
C LEU A 367 8.57 -5.36 -21.29
N ALA A 368 7.95 -6.40 -21.85
CA ALA A 368 7.31 -6.34 -23.17
C ALA A 368 6.05 -5.47 -23.17
N VAL A 369 5.20 -5.58 -22.15
CA VAL A 369 3.94 -4.83 -22.09
C VAL A 369 4.20 -3.31 -22.07
N PRO A 370 5.08 -2.77 -21.20
CA PRO A 370 5.41 -1.35 -21.22
C PRO A 370 6.00 -0.88 -22.53
N VAL A 371 6.89 -1.66 -23.15
CA VAL A 371 7.51 -1.30 -24.43
C VAL A 371 6.45 -1.19 -25.53
N VAL A 372 5.54 -2.15 -25.61
CA VAL A 372 4.45 -2.15 -26.61
C VAL A 372 3.50 -0.98 -26.37
N VAL A 373 3.05 -0.78 -25.13
CA VAL A 373 2.16 0.34 -24.76
C VAL A 373 2.83 1.68 -25.04
N CYS A 374 4.11 1.83 -24.69
CA CYS A 374 4.90 3.02 -24.93
C CYS A 374 5.04 3.32 -26.43
N ALA A 375 5.41 2.33 -27.24
CA ALA A 375 5.53 2.48 -28.68
C ALA A 375 4.20 2.89 -29.33
N ALA A 376 3.10 2.23 -28.96
CA ALA A 376 1.76 2.57 -29.44
C ALA A 376 1.36 4.00 -29.04
N ALA A 377 1.58 4.39 -27.78
CA ALA A 377 1.24 5.71 -27.28
C ALA A 377 2.07 6.82 -27.95
N ILE A 378 3.37 6.61 -28.19
CA ILE A 378 4.22 7.57 -28.92
C ILE A 378 3.73 7.74 -30.36
N VAL A 379 3.36 6.66 -31.05
CA VAL A 379 2.81 6.74 -32.42
C VAL A 379 1.51 7.54 -32.43
N VAL A 380 0.61 7.30 -31.48
CA VAL A 380 -0.65 8.05 -31.35
C VAL A 380 -0.38 9.52 -31.05
N PHE A 381 0.54 9.82 -30.13
CA PHE A 381 0.91 11.19 -29.77
C PHE A 381 1.56 11.94 -30.94
N SER A 382 2.45 11.27 -31.69
CA SER A 382 3.08 11.83 -32.90
C SER A 382 2.07 12.16 -33.99
N LYS A 383 1.09 11.28 -34.23
CA LYS A 383 -0.01 11.54 -35.18
C LYS A 383 -0.84 12.74 -34.75
N ARG A 384 -1.13 12.86 -33.45
CA ARG A 384 -1.88 13.99 -32.90
C ARG A 384 -1.15 15.32 -33.03
N LEU A 385 0.16 15.35 -32.78
CA LEU A 385 0.98 16.55 -32.99
C LEU A 385 0.98 17.03 -34.45
N GLY A 386 0.79 16.12 -35.41
CA GLY A 386 0.70 16.45 -36.84
C GLY A 386 -0.70 16.76 -37.35
N ASP A 387 -1.74 16.63 -36.52
CA ASP A 387 -3.12 16.88 -36.93
C ASP A 387 -3.43 18.38 -36.79
N GLU A 388 -3.81 19.05 -37.88
CA GLU A 388 -4.05 20.51 -37.93
C GLU A 388 -5.17 20.95 -36.96
N LYS A 389 -6.08 20.04 -36.60
CA LYS A 389 -7.12 20.27 -35.57
C LYS A 389 -6.52 20.49 -34.17
N LEU A 390 -5.29 20.04 -33.95
CA LEU A 390 -4.52 20.29 -32.74
C LEU A 390 -3.74 21.62 -32.79
N LEU A 391 -3.82 22.38 -33.89
CA LEU A 391 -3.28 23.73 -34.01
C LEU A 391 -4.40 24.76 -34.06
N ALA A 392 -5.49 24.44 -34.76
CA ALA A 392 -6.72 25.24 -34.76
C ALA A 392 -7.47 25.08 -33.43
N GLY A 393 -7.04 25.78 -32.38
CA GLY A 393 -7.84 26.04 -31.19
C GLY A 393 -9.05 26.96 -31.46
N ARG A 394 -9.76 26.72 -32.57
CA ARG A 394 -11.02 27.37 -32.94
C ARG A 394 -12.13 26.33 -33.05
#